data_AF-A0A7J4PXZ2-F1
#
_entry.id   AF-A0A7J4PXZ2-F1
#
_cell.length_a   1.000
_cell.length_b   1.000
_cell.length_c   1.000
_cell.angle_alpha   90.00
_cell.angle_beta   90.00
_cell.angle_gamma   90.00
#
_symmetry.space_group_name_H-M   'P 1'
#
loop_
_entity.id
_entity.type
_entity.pdbx_description
1 polymer ?
#
loop_
_entity_poly.entity_id
_entity_poly.type
_entity_poly.pdbx_seq_one_letter_code
_entity_poly.pdbx_strand_id
1 'polypeptide(L)'
;AELGEHEFEMVLDVNNNLTEARKDNNNATASLSIVNPHVARIDPPLDPIRIPPGSTETVALSLVATGSRTAEWTLGINDASLPEGWSFTPTSGTNLGLSLEPNAPVSLSFDVAIPSNALGDENSYVDLTLSLDEDAEISSTLRLPLEVLRTRGLSVVGPSGLSESLGIGRQNHDASAWLVVENLGNAQESTTSIDWTAPSWGGTPALYTADGTEVFSLTLGPNQDTELFATLPVPASAALGTTSTSMLTICIGSGEETLCQDLEVTFRASELQTTPSHTRTLPNSTLSWSLDGNLPS
;
A
#
# COMPACT_ATOMS: atom_id res chain seq x y z
N ALA A 1 7.55 6.37 50.53
CA ALA A 1 8.97 6.34 50.15
C ALA A 1 9.11 7.08 48.83
N GLU A 2 10.26 7.68 48.55
CA GLU A 2 10.49 8.40 47.30
C GLU A 2 10.54 7.42 46.12
N LEU A 3 9.94 7.78 44.99
CA LEU A 3 9.96 6.95 43.78
C LEU A 3 11.40 6.83 43.25
N GLY A 4 11.72 5.70 42.62
CA GLY A 4 13.03 5.48 41.98
C GLY A 4 13.77 4.26 42.49
N GLU A 5 14.99 4.09 42.02
CA GLU A 5 15.89 3.03 42.48
C GLU A 5 16.70 3.51 43.69
N HIS A 6 16.67 2.69 44.74
CA HIS A 6 17.39 2.92 45.98
C HIS A 6 18.40 1.80 46.14
N GLU A 7 19.68 2.16 46.21
CA GLU A 7 20.76 1.21 46.49
C GLU A 7 21.09 1.25 47.97
N PHE A 8 21.14 0.07 48.58
CA PHE A 8 21.57 -0.14 49.95
C PHE A 8 22.90 -0.88 49.93
N GLU A 9 23.90 -0.30 50.55
CA GLU A 9 25.23 -0.89 50.70
C GLU A 9 25.44 -1.28 52.17
N MET A 10 25.77 -2.54 52.41
CA MET A 10 26.25 -3.02 53.70
C MET A 10 27.76 -3.22 53.62
N VAL A 11 28.49 -2.37 54.33
CA VAL A 11 29.94 -2.48 54.48
C VAL A 11 30.26 -3.04 55.87
N LEU A 12 30.84 -4.24 55.90
CA LEU A 12 31.38 -4.88 57.10
C LEU A 12 32.84 -4.47 57.32
N ASP A 13 33.30 -4.55 58.57
CA ASP A 13 34.67 -4.20 58.98
C ASP A 13 35.18 -2.84 58.47
N VAL A 14 34.34 -1.80 58.58
CA VAL A 14 34.66 -0.43 58.13
C VAL A 14 35.99 0.09 58.70
N ASN A 15 36.37 -0.38 59.89
CA ASN A 15 37.59 0.03 60.58
C ASN A 15 38.81 -0.87 60.33
N ASN A 16 38.70 -1.92 59.49
CA ASN A 16 39.76 -2.91 59.24
C ASN A 16 40.30 -3.57 60.53
N ASN A 17 39.41 -3.88 61.47
CA ASN A 17 39.75 -4.48 62.75
C ASN A 17 39.83 -6.02 62.68
N LEU A 18 39.42 -6.63 61.56
CA LEU A 18 39.47 -8.09 61.35
C LEU A 18 40.63 -8.47 60.42
N THR A 19 41.30 -9.58 60.74
CA THR A 19 42.32 -10.17 59.86
C THR A 19 41.66 -11.20 58.97
N GLU A 20 41.45 -10.86 57.70
CA GLU A 20 40.69 -11.69 56.75
C GLU A 20 41.49 -11.98 55.47
N ALA A 21 41.30 -13.18 54.92
CA ALA A 21 41.97 -13.61 53.70
C ALA A 21 41.36 -13.00 52.42
N ARG A 22 40.07 -12.59 52.47
CA ARG A 22 39.42 -11.83 51.41
C ARG A 22 38.48 -10.77 51.98
N LYS A 23 38.53 -9.56 51.41
CA LYS A 23 37.77 -8.37 51.84
C LYS A 23 36.58 -8.04 50.95
N ASP A 24 36.41 -8.76 49.83
CA ASP A 24 35.32 -8.53 48.88
C ASP A 24 33.95 -8.97 49.43
N ASN A 25 33.92 -9.92 50.35
CA ASN A 25 32.72 -10.30 51.10
C ASN A 25 32.29 -9.26 52.15
N ASN A 26 33.09 -8.22 52.36
CA ASN A 26 32.76 -7.15 53.31
C ASN A 26 31.84 -6.11 52.70
N ASN A 27 31.51 -6.22 51.41
CA ASN A 27 30.54 -5.37 50.76
C ASN A 27 29.39 -6.21 50.20
N ALA A 28 28.16 -5.86 50.57
CA ALA A 28 26.96 -6.38 49.95
C ALA A 28 26.06 -5.22 49.53
N THR A 29 25.71 -5.17 48.25
CA THR A 29 24.75 -4.21 47.71
C THR A 29 23.40 -4.88 47.45
N ALA A 30 22.31 -4.14 47.67
CA ALA A 30 20.95 -4.53 47.33
C ALA A 30 20.22 -3.33 46.74
N SER A 31 19.42 -3.55 45.68
CA SER A 31 18.60 -2.50 45.08
C SER A 31 17.12 -2.70 45.40
N LEU A 32 16.41 -1.59 45.57
CA LEU A 32 14.96 -1.52 45.73
C LEU A 32 14.40 -0.52 44.72
N SER A 33 13.52 -0.97 43.84
CA SER A 33 12.78 -0.07 42.95
C SER A 33 11.42 0.26 43.55
N ILE A 34 11.15 1.55 43.74
CA ILE A 34 9.89 2.07 44.26
C ILE A 34 9.14 2.71 43.11
N VAL A 35 8.08 2.04 42.66
CA VAL A 35 7.19 2.48 41.59
C VAL A 35 5.81 2.82 42.14
N ASN A 36 5.04 3.61 41.37
CA ASN A 36 3.64 3.87 41.68
C ASN A 36 2.86 2.55 41.80
N PRO A 37 1.85 2.47 42.69
CA PRO A 37 1.11 1.24 42.93
C PRO A 37 0.32 0.79 41.70
N HIS A 38 -0.28 1.74 41.00
CA HIS A 38 -1.12 1.49 39.83
C HIS A 38 -0.59 2.30 38.64
N VAL A 39 0.02 1.59 37.70
CA VAL A 39 0.43 2.11 36.40
C VAL A 39 0.24 0.96 35.43
N ALA A 40 -0.41 1.21 34.30
CA ALA A 40 -0.57 0.23 33.24
C ALA A 40 -0.38 0.90 31.88
N ARG A 41 0.02 0.11 30.89
CA ARG A 41 0.29 0.55 29.52
C ARG A 41 -0.39 -0.39 28.53
N ILE A 42 -0.77 0.18 27.40
CA ILE A 42 -1.26 -0.53 26.22
C ILE A 42 -0.10 -0.61 25.23
N ASP A 43 0.31 -1.82 24.88
CA ASP A 43 1.34 -2.10 23.89
C ASP A 43 0.66 -2.45 22.54
N PRO A 44 0.92 -1.66 21.47
CA PRO A 44 0.42 -1.94 20.13
C PRO A 44 1.08 -3.19 19.53
N PRO A 45 0.58 -3.70 18.39
CA PRO A 45 1.31 -4.69 17.61
C PRO A 45 2.66 -4.13 17.16
N LEU A 46 3.63 -5.01 16.92
CA LEU A 46 4.96 -4.61 16.46
C LEU A 46 4.94 -4.08 15.01
N ASP A 47 4.09 -4.68 14.18
CA ASP A 47 3.93 -4.31 12.77
C ASP A 47 2.74 -3.35 12.60
N PRO A 48 2.81 -2.42 11.63
CA PRO A 48 1.69 -1.56 11.30
C PRO A 48 0.50 -2.39 10.80
N ILE A 49 -0.71 -2.01 11.23
CA ILE A 49 -1.95 -2.70 10.86
C ILE A 49 -2.36 -2.24 9.45
N ARG A 50 -2.24 -3.14 8.47
CA ARG A 50 -2.58 -2.89 7.06
C ARG A 50 -3.52 -3.96 6.54
N ILE A 51 -4.77 -3.59 6.28
CA ILE A 51 -5.83 -4.56 5.99
C ILE A 51 -6.33 -4.39 4.55
N PRO A 52 -6.41 -5.45 3.74
CA PRO A 52 -6.98 -5.39 2.40
C PRO A 52 -8.42 -4.83 2.36
N PRO A 53 -8.81 -4.11 1.31
CA PRO A 53 -10.21 -3.74 1.12
C PRO A 53 -11.11 -4.98 1.08
N GLY A 54 -12.21 -4.94 1.83
CA GLY A 54 -13.21 -6.01 1.86
C GLY A 54 -12.85 -7.21 2.73
N SER A 55 -11.76 -7.14 3.50
CA SER A 55 -11.37 -8.19 4.45
C SER A 55 -11.56 -7.77 5.90
N THR A 56 -11.45 -8.77 6.76
CA THR A 56 -11.40 -8.61 8.21
C THR A 56 -10.13 -9.29 8.71
N GLU A 57 -9.38 -8.62 9.58
CA GLU A 57 -8.17 -9.16 10.20
C GLU A 57 -8.22 -9.02 11.71
N THR A 58 -7.65 -10.01 12.40
CA THR A 58 -7.55 -10.01 13.85
C THR A 58 -6.24 -9.39 14.30
N VAL A 59 -6.32 -8.31 15.08
CA VAL A 59 -5.20 -7.57 15.65
C VAL A 59 -5.08 -7.90 17.14
N ALA A 60 -3.85 -8.12 17.61
CA ALA A 60 -3.58 -8.36 19.03
C ALA A 60 -2.91 -7.15 19.70
N LEU A 61 -3.43 -6.75 20.85
CA LEU A 61 -2.85 -5.75 21.74
C LEU A 61 -2.41 -6.41 23.04
N SER A 62 -1.42 -5.84 23.71
CA SER A 62 -0.95 -6.34 25.00
C SER A 62 -1.15 -5.29 26.09
N LEU A 63 -1.78 -5.66 27.20
CA LEU A 63 -1.91 -4.80 28.37
C LEU A 63 -0.91 -5.23 29.43
N VAL A 64 -0.14 -4.29 29.97
CA VAL A 64 0.89 -4.57 30.97
C VAL A 64 0.76 -3.61 32.13
N ALA A 65 0.54 -4.14 33.34
CA ALA A 65 0.68 -3.36 34.56
C ALA A 65 2.18 -3.23 34.90
N THR A 66 2.67 -1.99 34.97
CA THR A 66 4.05 -1.67 35.38
C THR A 66 4.11 -1.12 36.81
N GLY A 67 2.95 -0.94 37.45
CA GLY A 67 2.85 -0.61 38.87
C GLY A 67 3.18 -1.78 39.78
N SER A 68 3.23 -1.54 41.09
CA SER A 68 3.61 -2.55 42.07
C SER A 68 2.46 -3.42 42.60
N ARG A 69 1.20 -3.13 42.23
CA ARG A 69 0.02 -3.86 42.73
C ARG A 69 -0.88 -4.37 41.62
N THR A 70 -1.43 -5.56 41.83
CA THR A 70 -2.55 -6.09 41.04
C THR A 70 -3.81 -5.26 41.27
N ALA A 71 -4.54 -4.96 40.19
CA ALA A 71 -5.82 -4.25 40.25
C ALA A 71 -6.70 -4.55 39.03
N GLU A 72 -7.97 -4.20 39.12
CA GLU A 72 -8.93 -4.28 38.02
C GLU A 72 -8.86 -3.02 37.14
N TRP A 73 -8.76 -3.22 35.84
CA TRP A 73 -8.71 -2.17 34.84
C TRP A 73 -9.72 -2.44 33.74
N THR A 74 -10.32 -1.37 33.21
CA THR A 74 -11.24 -1.43 32.08
C THR A 74 -10.63 -0.76 30.86
N LEU A 75 -10.62 -1.47 29.72
CA LEU A 75 -10.23 -0.91 28.42
C LEU A 75 -11.45 -0.33 27.69
N GLY A 76 -11.49 0.99 27.58
CA GLY A 76 -12.42 1.73 26.73
C GLY A 76 -11.92 1.86 25.29
N ILE A 77 -12.85 1.82 24.33
CA ILE A 77 -12.60 1.93 22.90
C ILE A 77 -13.39 3.13 22.38
N ASN A 78 -12.73 4.04 21.66
CA ASN A 78 -13.34 5.13 20.94
C ASN A 78 -13.01 5.02 19.44
N ASP A 79 -14.00 4.58 18.67
CA ASP A 79 -13.93 4.34 17.23
C ASP A 79 -14.60 5.45 16.40
N ALA A 80 -14.94 6.59 17.01
CA ALA A 80 -15.65 7.68 16.34
C ALA A 80 -14.89 8.33 15.17
N SER A 81 -13.58 8.06 15.05
CA SER A 81 -12.75 8.52 13.93
C SER A 81 -12.75 7.57 12.74
N LEU A 82 -13.34 6.37 12.87
CA LEU A 82 -13.42 5.41 11.78
C LEU A 82 -14.32 5.92 10.64
N PRO A 83 -13.90 5.76 9.38
CA PRO A 83 -14.75 6.07 8.23
C PRO A 83 -15.98 5.16 8.17
N GLU A 84 -16.94 5.54 7.34
CA GLU A 84 -18.13 4.73 7.09
C GLU A 84 -17.75 3.32 6.59
N GLY A 85 -18.38 2.30 7.18
CA GLY A 85 -18.18 0.90 6.81
C GLY A 85 -16.97 0.21 7.45
N TRP A 86 -16.08 0.96 8.10
CA TRP A 86 -15.00 0.38 8.90
C TRP A 86 -15.53 -0.08 10.25
N SER A 87 -14.91 -1.10 10.84
CA SER A 87 -15.23 -1.52 12.21
C SER A 87 -14.00 -1.96 12.98
N PHE A 88 -14.01 -1.74 14.30
CA PHE A 88 -13.03 -2.25 15.24
C PHE A 88 -13.76 -2.84 16.44
N THR A 89 -13.79 -4.17 16.55
CA THR A 89 -14.60 -4.85 17.57
C THR A 89 -13.78 -5.90 18.32
N PRO A 90 -13.94 -6.04 19.65
CA PRO A 90 -13.33 -7.15 20.37
C PRO A 90 -13.78 -8.49 19.80
N THR A 91 -12.87 -9.45 19.70
CA THR A 91 -13.24 -10.82 19.28
C THR A 91 -14.24 -11.43 20.27
N SER A 92 -15.04 -12.39 19.79
CA SER A 92 -16.06 -13.03 20.64
C SER A 92 -15.45 -13.62 21.91
N GLY A 93 -15.90 -13.15 23.07
CA GLY A 93 -15.44 -13.62 24.38
C GLY A 93 -14.26 -12.83 24.96
N THR A 94 -13.75 -11.81 24.26
CA THR A 94 -12.78 -10.86 24.84
C THR A 94 -13.45 -10.05 25.95
N ASN A 95 -12.93 -10.15 27.17
CA ASN A 95 -13.33 -9.31 28.29
C ASN A 95 -12.45 -8.06 28.32
N LEU A 96 -13.07 -6.89 28.41
CA LEU A 96 -12.38 -5.60 28.48
C LEU A 96 -12.13 -5.15 29.92
N GLY A 97 -12.76 -5.77 30.92
CA GLY A 97 -12.48 -5.58 32.35
C GLY A 97 -11.56 -6.69 32.87
N LEU A 98 -10.34 -6.34 33.28
CA LEU A 98 -9.24 -7.29 33.49
C LEU A 98 -8.49 -7.00 34.78
N SER A 99 -8.20 -8.06 35.53
CA SER A 99 -7.23 -8.03 36.63
C SER A 99 -5.81 -8.09 36.07
N LEU A 100 -5.08 -6.98 36.13
CA LEU A 100 -3.69 -6.92 35.65
C LEU A 100 -2.72 -7.14 36.80
N GLU A 101 -1.89 -8.18 36.70
CA GLU A 101 -0.78 -8.43 37.62
C GLU A 101 0.50 -7.70 37.16
N PRO A 102 1.32 -7.17 38.10
CA PRO A 102 2.56 -6.49 37.77
C PRO A 102 3.49 -7.32 36.87
N ASN A 103 3.91 -6.74 35.75
CA ASN A 103 4.81 -7.33 34.76
C ASN A 103 4.33 -8.64 34.14
N ALA A 104 3.01 -8.91 34.17
CA ALA A 104 2.38 -10.04 33.49
C ALA A 104 1.49 -9.53 32.34
N PRO A 105 1.99 -9.55 31.08
CA PRO A 105 1.22 -9.09 29.93
C PRO A 105 -0.03 -9.93 29.68
N VAL A 106 -1.14 -9.26 29.34
CA VAL A 106 -2.39 -9.88 28.91
C VAL A 106 -2.71 -9.48 27.48
N SER A 107 -2.82 -10.46 26.58
CA SER A 107 -3.18 -10.23 25.18
C SER A 107 -4.69 -10.12 24.99
N LEU A 108 -5.12 -9.12 24.22
CA LEU A 108 -6.50 -8.92 23.75
C LEU A 108 -6.53 -8.94 22.23
N SER A 109 -7.59 -9.51 21.66
CA SER A 109 -7.76 -9.62 20.21
C SER A 109 -8.98 -8.86 19.73
N PHE A 110 -8.83 -8.17 18.62
CA PHE A 110 -9.85 -7.32 17.99
C PHE A 110 -9.96 -7.67 16.51
N ASP A 111 -11.18 -7.82 16.02
CA ASP A 111 -11.46 -7.92 14.60
C ASP A 111 -11.63 -6.53 14.02
N VAL A 112 -10.87 -6.26 12.96
CA VAL A 112 -10.88 -5.00 12.24
C VAL A 112 -11.34 -5.28 10.81
N ALA A 113 -12.41 -4.64 10.37
CA ALA A 113 -12.97 -4.83 9.04
C ALA A 113 -12.87 -3.54 8.22
N ILE A 114 -12.47 -3.69 6.95
CA ILE A 114 -12.36 -2.61 5.98
C ILE A 114 -13.33 -2.88 4.82
N PRO A 115 -14.13 -1.90 4.36
CA PRO A 115 -15.07 -2.10 3.28
C PRO A 115 -14.35 -2.33 1.93
N SER A 116 -15.01 -2.99 0.99
CA SER A 116 -14.40 -3.40 -0.30
C SER A 116 -14.06 -2.24 -1.25
N ASN A 117 -14.65 -1.07 -1.03
CA ASN A 117 -14.40 0.14 -1.79
C ASN A 117 -13.36 1.07 -1.15
N ALA A 118 -12.73 0.66 -0.04
CA ALA A 118 -11.71 1.48 0.62
C ALA A 118 -10.50 1.67 -0.28
N LEU A 119 -10.02 2.92 -0.38
CA LEU A 119 -8.87 3.26 -1.20
C LEU A 119 -7.56 2.95 -0.48
N GLY A 120 -6.52 2.59 -1.23
CA GLY A 120 -5.22 2.20 -0.68
C GLY A 120 -4.43 3.31 0.01
N ASP A 121 -4.90 4.56 -0.07
CA ASP A 121 -4.36 5.72 0.66
C ASP A 121 -5.21 6.12 1.88
N GLU A 122 -6.35 5.46 2.10
CA GLU A 122 -7.16 5.66 3.30
C GLU A 122 -6.46 5.12 4.55
N ASN A 123 -6.55 5.91 5.61
CA ASN A 123 -6.06 5.56 6.93
C ASN A 123 -6.96 6.23 7.99
N SER A 124 -7.03 5.62 9.17
CA SER A 124 -7.75 6.13 10.33
C SER A 124 -7.09 5.62 11.61
N TYR A 125 -7.75 5.79 12.75
CA TYR A 125 -7.27 5.31 14.04
C TYR A 125 -8.44 5.05 15.00
N VAL A 126 -8.15 4.27 16.04
CA VAL A 126 -9.00 4.07 17.21
C VAL A 126 -8.25 4.56 18.43
N ASP A 127 -8.93 5.31 19.29
CA ASP A 127 -8.36 5.73 20.58
C ASP A 127 -8.77 4.75 21.67
N LEU A 128 -7.78 4.18 22.35
CA LEU A 128 -7.96 3.23 23.43
C LEU A 128 -7.60 3.90 24.75
N THR A 129 -8.42 3.69 25.78
CA THR A 129 -8.22 4.25 27.11
C THR A 129 -8.30 3.14 28.14
N LEU A 130 -7.19 2.81 28.80
CA LEU A 130 -7.14 1.86 29.90
C LEU A 130 -7.25 2.63 31.22
N SER A 131 -8.35 2.46 31.94
CA SER A 131 -8.65 3.16 33.19
C SER A 131 -8.67 2.20 34.36
N LEU A 132 -8.12 2.63 35.50
CA LEU A 132 -8.22 1.88 36.74
C LEU A 132 -9.66 1.97 37.29
N ASP A 133 -10.25 0.84 37.65
CA ASP A 133 -11.66 0.81 38.09
C ASP A 133 -11.88 1.52 39.44
N GLU A 134 -10.88 1.50 40.32
CA GLU A 134 -10.93 2.18 41.63
C GLU A 134 -10.77 3.70 41.52
N ASP A 135 -10.08 4.19 40.49
CA ASP A 135 -9.82 5.62 40.25
C ASP A 135 -9.59 5.89 38.75
N ALA A 136 -10.63 6.39 38.08
CA ALA A 136 -10.61 6.64 36.64
C ALA A 136 -9.65 7.76 36.20
N GLU A 137 -9.16 8.59 37.13
CA GLU A 137 -8.12 9.59 36.83
C GLU A 137 -6.76 8.93 36.54
N ILE A 138 -6.55 7.70 37.03
CA ILE A 138 -5.39 6.87 36.68
C ILE A 138 -5.72 6.12 35.39
N SER A 139 -5.18 6.62 34.28
CA SER A 139 -5.42 6.03 32.96
C SER A 139 -4.19 6.09 32.06
N SER A 140 -4.19 5.25 31.04
CA SER A 140 -3.26 5.32 29.92
C SER A 140 -4.01 5.24 28.60
N THR A 141 -3.49 5.91 27.58
CA THR A 141 -4.13 6.01 26.28
C THR A 141 -3.21 5.53 25.17
N LEU A 142 -3.78 4.89 24.16
CA LEU A 142 -3.08 4.52 22.93
C LEU A 142 -3.96 4.90 21.73
N ARG A 143 -3.38 5.67 20.80
CA ARG A 143 -3.95 5.85 19.46
C ARG A 143 -3.44 4.73 18.56
N LEU A 144 -4.30 3.82 18.17
CA LEU A 144 -3.97 2.70 17.30
C LEU A 144 -4.25 3.08 15.84
N PRO A 145 -3.23 3.28 14.99
CA PRO A 145 -3.44 3.58 13.58
C PRO A 145 -3.92 2.34 12.83
N LEU A 146 -4.82 2.55 11.87
CA LEU A 146 -5.34 1.53 10.95
C LEU A 146 -5.17 2.04 9.52
N GLU A 147 -4.53 1.25 8.67
CA GLU A 147 -4.27 1.60 7.26
C GLU A 147 -4.95 0.58 6.34
N VAL A 148 -5.46 1.05 5.19
CA VAL A 148 -5.82 0.14 4.11
C VAL A 148 -4.52 -0.41 3.50
N LEU A 149 -4.47 -1.72 3.26
CA LEU A 149 -3.39 -2.31 2.49
C LEU A 149 -3.50 -1.83 1.03
N ARG A 150 -2.57 -0.94 0.64
CA ARG A 150 -2.44 -0.51 -0.76
C ARG A 150 -2.02 -1.67 -1.64
N THR A 151 -2.78 -1.91 -2.70
CA THR A 151 -2.44 -2.85 -3.77
C THR A 151 -2.11 -2.07 -5.03
N ARG A 152 -1.04 -2.46 -5.72
CA ARG A 152 -0.70 -1.93 -7.04
C ARG A 152 -1.05 -2.96 -8.10
N GLY A 153 -1.54 -2.48 -9.23
CA GLY A 153 -1.77 -3.30 -10.41
C GLY A 153 -1.84 -2.42 -11.64
N LEU A 154 -1.18 -2.84 -12.71
CA LEU A 154 -1.14 -2.16 -13.99
C LEU A 154 -1.39 -3.22 -15.07
N SER A 155 -2.24 -2.89 -16.03
CA SER A 155 -2.52 -3.69 -17.22
C SER A 155 -2.33 -2.80 -18.46
N VAL A 156 -1.63 -3.30 -19.46
CA VAL A 156 -1.47 -2.64 -20.77
C VAL A 156 -1.74 -3.70 -21.83
N VAL A 157 -2.86 -3.58 -22.53
CA VAL A 157 -3.30 -4.61 -23.48
C VAL A 157 -3.83 -4.00 -24.77
N GLY A 158 -3.66 -4.74 -25.86
CA GLY A 158 -4.29 -4.42 -27.14
C GLY A 158 -5.73 -4.94 -27.24
N PRO A 159 -6.33 -4.89 -28.44
CA PRO A 159 -7.75 -5.19 -28.65
C PRO A 159 -8.20 -6.59 -28.23
N SER A 160 -7.30 -7.58 -28.29
CA SER A 160 -7.55 -8.97 -27.92
C SER A 160 -7.46 -9.22 -26.41
N GLY A 161 -7.06 -8.23 -25.62
CA GLY A 161 -6.73 -8.41 -24.20
C GLY A 161 -5.35 -9.05 -23.96
N LEU A 162 -4.53 -9.16 -25.00
CA LEU A 162 -3.15 -9.65 -24.92
C LEU A 162 -2.17 -8.47 -24.99
N SER A 163 -0.91 -8.73 -24.62
CA SER A 163 0.19 -7.78 -24.67
C SER A 163 0.73 -7.57 -26.10
N GLU A 164 -0.17 -7.42 -27.07
CA GLU A 164 0.13 -7.16 -28.47
C GLU A 164 -0.90 -6.23 -29.11
N SER A 165 -0.46 -5.36 -30.02
CA SER A 165 -1.36 -4.54 -30.84
C SER A 165 -0.84 -4.36 -32.26
N LEU A 166 -1.76 -4.19 -33.20
CA LEU A 166 -1.48 -4.01 -34.63
C LEU A 166 -1.97 -2.65 -35.09
N GLY A 167 -1.04 -1.83 -35.56
CA GLY A 167 -1.32 -0.56 -36.22
C GLY A 167 -1.18 -0.66 -37.73
N ILE A 168 -2.05 0.05 -38.45
CA ILE A 168 -2.02 0.11 -39.91
C ILE A 168 -1.93 1.57 -40.32
N GLY A 169 -1.03 1.87 -41.27
CA GLY A 169 -0.83 3.22 -41.79
C GLY A 169 -0.39 3.22 -43.23
N ARG A 170 -0.67 4.34 -43.89
CA ARG A 170 -0.25 4.59 -45.27
C ARG A 170 1.12 5.21 -45.32
N GLN A 171 1.86 4.97 -46.40
CA GLN A 171 3.12 5.69 -46.64
C GLN A 171 2.89 7.22 -46.54
N ASN A 172 3.83 7.92 -45.90
CA ASN A 172 3.73 9.35 -45.56
C ASN A 172 2.56 9.74 -44.64
N HIS A 173 1.97 8.79 -43.93
CA HIS A 173 0.95 9.00 -42.90
C HIS A 173 1.33 8.20 -41.65
N ASP A 174 0.59 8.40 -40.57
CA ASP A 174 0.83 7.67 -39.32
C ASP A 174 0.11 6.32 -39.33
N ALA A 175 0.82 5.26 -38.95
CA ALA A 175 0.20 4.00 -38.56
C ALA A 175 -0.28 4.09 -37.12
N SER A 176 -1.52 3.67 -36.85
CA SER A 176 -2.15 3.81 -35.52
C SER A 176 -2.63 2.45 -35.00
N ALA A 177 -2.19 2.08 -33.79
CA ALA A 177 -2.55 0.86 -33.07
C ALA A 177 -3.29 1.25 -31.77
N TRP A 178 -4.41 0.59 -31.47
CA TRP A 178 -5.16 0.84 -30.23
C TRP A 178 -4.60 0.01 -29.07
N LEU A 179 -4.64 0.58 -27.88
CA LEU A 179 -4.39 -0.12 -26.62
C LEU A 179 -5.25 0.49 -25.50
N VAL A 180 -5.35 -0.23 -24.39
CA VAL A 180 -5.92 0.28 -23.14
C VAL A 180 -4.92 0.09 -22.02
N VAL A 181 -4.83 1.10 -21.17
CA VAL A 181 -4.04 1.07 -19.92
C VAL A 181 -5.02 1.10 -18.75
N GLU A 182 -4.92 0.14 -17.84
CA GLU A 182 -5.86 -0.04 -16.73
C GLU A 182 -5.10 -0.06 -15.41
N ASN A 183 -5.59 0.69 -14.41
CA ASN A 183 -5.12 0.59 -13.03
C ASN A 183 -5.94 -0.47 -12.30
N LEU A 184 -5.31 -1.60 -11.97
CA LEU A 184 -5.92 -2.72 -11.25
C LEU A 184 -5.72 -2.62 -9.72
N GLY A 185 -5.06 -1.56 -9.25
CA GLY A 185 -4.86 -1.28 -7.84
C GLY A 185 -6.03 -0.58 -7.17
N ASN A 186 -5.96 -0.44 -5.85
CA ASN A 186 -6.96 0.25 -5.04
C ASN A 186 -6.61 1.71 -4.73
N ALA A 187 -5.53 2.25 -5.32
CA ALA A 187 -5.12 3.64 -5.15
C ALA A 187 -4.85 4.29 -6.50
N GLN A 188 -4.85 5.63 -6.52
CA GLN A 188 -4.43 6.37 -7.69
C GLN A 188 -2.95 6.10 -8.00
N GLU A 189 -2.66 5.84 -9.27
CA GLU A 189 -1.32 5.63 -9.79
C GLU A 189 -1.02 6.60 -10.93
N SER A 190 0.25 7.03 -11.00
CA SER A 190 0.75 7.83 -12.11
C SER A 190 1.97 7.16 -12.72
N THR A 191 2.08 7.24 -14.04
CA THR A 191 3.22 6.65 -14.76
C THR A 191 4.50 7.37 -14.40
N THR A 192 5.52 6.61 -14.03
CA THR A 192 6.87 7.12 -13.79
C THR A 192 7.71 7.09 -15.07
N SER A 193 7.43 6.18 -16.00
CA SER A 193 7.99 6.22 -17.35
C SER A 193 7.05 5.62 -18.39
N ILE A 194 7.23 6.08 -19.63
CA ILE A 194 6.62 5.56 -20.85
C ILE A 194 7.75 5.52 -21.88
N ASP A 195 8.24 4.32 -22.17
CA ASP A 195 9.44 4.10 -22.98
C ASP A 195 9.13 3.23 -24.21
N TRP A 196 9.91 3.44 -25.27
CA TRP A 196 9.78 2.71 -26.53
C TRP A 196 11.12 2.17 -26.99
N THR A 197 11.14 0.94 -27.50
CA THR A 197 12.30 0.44 -28.24
C THR A 197 12.33 0.98 -29.66
N ALA A 198 13.53 1.10 -30.26
CA ALA A 198 13.67 1.69 -31.58
C ALA A 198 13.00 0.83 -32.69
N PRO A 199 12.03 1.37 -33.44
CA PRO A 199 11.44 0.68 -34.59
C PRO A 199 12.40 0.68 -35.81
N SER A 200 12.24 -0.30 -36.69
CA SER A 200 13.02 -0.44 -37.93
C SER A 200 12.80 0.68 -38.95
N TRP A 201 11.68 1.40 -38.89
CA TRP A 201 11.39 2.55 -39.76
C TRP A 201 12.00 3.86 -39.28
N GLY A 202 12.65 3.87 -38.11
CA GLY A 202 13.18 5.07 -37.47
C GLY A 202 12.11 5.89 -36.74
N GLY A 203 12.55 6.93 -36.03
CA GLY A 203 11.70 7.71 -35.13
C GLY A 203 11.38 6.96 -33.82
N THR A 204 10.49 7.55 -33.03
CA THR A 204 9.96 6.96 -31.79
C THR A 204 8.44 7.04 -31.85
N PRO A 205 7.70 5.95 -31.57
CA PRO A 205 6.25 6.04 -31.47
C PRO A 205 5.80 7.01 -30.37
N ALA A 206 4.58 7.52 -30.49
CA ALA A 206 3.95 8.37 -29.50
C ALA A 206 2.54 7.85 -29.18
N LEU A 207 2.01 8.21 -28.00
CA LEU A 207 0.67 7.83 -27.55
C LEU A 207 -0.27 9.02 -27.69
N TYR A 208 -1.47 8.77 -28.19
CA TYR A 208 -2.51 9.78 -28.34
C TYR A 208 -3.82 9.31 -27.73
N THR A 209 -4.57 10.23 -27.14
CA THR A 209 -5.98 10.02 -26.79
C THR A 209 -6.87 10.07 -28.04
N ALA A 210 -8.12 9.62 -27.91
CA ALA A 210 -9.08 9.60 -29.02
C ALA A 210 -9.35 10.98 -29.66
N ASP A 211 -9.13 12.07 -28.92
CA ASP A 211 -9.26 13.45 -29.41
C ASP A 211 -7.99 14.00 -30.08
N GLY A 212 -6.92 13.20 -30.16
CA GLY A 212 -5.66 13.57 -30.78
C GLY A 212 -4.67 14.31 -29.88
N THR A 213 -4.88 14.30 -28.55
CA THR A 213 -3.91 14.87 -27.60
C THR A 213 -2.77 13.87 -27.34
N GLU A 214 -1.53 14.33 -27.46
CA GLU A 214 -0.35 13.51 -27.16
C GLU A 214 -0.21 13.28 -25.64
N VAL A 215 0.12 12.05 -25.26
CA VAL A 215 0.22 11.58 -23.88
C VAL A 215 1.68 11.32 -23.51
N PHE A 216 2.17 12.10 -22.55
CA PHE A 216 3.52 11.95 -21.99
C PHE A 216 3.52 11.29 -20.60
N SER A 217 2.37 11.29 -19.93
CA SER A 217 2.16 10.67 -18.62
C SER A 217 0.69 10.35 -18.44
N LEU A 218 0.39 9.29 -17.72
CA LEU A 218 -0.97 8.91 -17.32
C LEU A 218 -1.13 9.02 -15.81
N THR A 219 -2.32 9.42 -15.39
CA THR A 219 -2.76 9.36 -14.00
C THR A 219 -4.12 8.67 -13.98
N LEU A 220 -4.19 7.51 -13.34
CA LEU A 220 -5.36 6.65 -13.32
C LEU A 220 -5.81 6.44 -11.88
N GLY A 221 -7.07 6.72 -11.60
CA GLY A 221 -7.73 6.32 -10.36
C GLY A 221 -7.84 4.79 -10.22
N PRO A 222 -8.25 4.31 -9.03
CA PRO A 222 -8.46 2.88 -8.80
C PRO A 222 -9.50 2.30 -9.77
N ASN A 223 -9.21 1.16 -10.39
CA ASN A 223 -10.05 0.50 -11.40
C ASN A 223 -10.39 1.37 -12.62
N GLN A 224 -9.64 2.46 -12.85
CA GLN A 224 -9.82 3.30 -14.03
C GLN A 224 -9.01 2.76 -15.20
N ASP A 225 -9.60 2.80 -16.39
CA ASP A 225 -8.94 2.56 -17.66
C ASP A 225 -8.90 3.80 -18.55
N THR A 226 -7.96 3.81 -19.49
CA THR A 226 -7.88 4.81 -20.56
C THR A 226 -7.50 4.16 -21.87
N GLU A 227 -8.24 4.46 -22.92
CA GLU A 227 -7.92 4.05 -24.29
C GLU A 227 -6.91 5.00 -24.91
N LEU A 228 -5.94 4.44 -25.63
CA LEU A 228 -4.85 5.17 -26.27
C LEU A 228 -4.55 4.60 -27.66
N PHE A 229 -3.93 5.43 -28.48
CA PHE A 229 -3.50 5.12 -29.83
C PHE A 229 -1.99 5.31 -29.93
N ALA A 230 -1.26 4.22 -30.08
CA ALA A 230 0.16 4.26 -30.43
C ALA A 230 0.30 4.59 -31.90
N THR A 231 1.05 5.65 -32.22
CA THR A 231 1.24 6.12 -33.59
C THR A 231 2.71 6.15 -33.97
N LEU A 232 3.01 5.70 -35.19
CA LEU A 232 4.34 5.79 -35.79
C LEU A 232 4.23 6.25 -37.26
N PRO A 233 4.98 7.29 -37.68
CA PRO A 233 5.01 7.70 -39.09
C PRO A 233 5.55 6.58 -40.00
N VAL A 234 4.82 6.27 -41.07
CA VAL A 234 5.25 5.28 -42.08
C VAL A 234 6.10 5.97 -43.15
N PRO A 235 7.38 5.61 -43.32
CA PRO A 235 8.24 6.25 -44.32
C PRO A 235 7.71 6.07 -45.76
N ALA A 236 7.93 7.08 -46.62
CA ALA A 236 7.62 6.98 -48.06
C ALA A 236 8.25 5.75 -48.73
N SER A 237 9.43 5.35 -48.26
CA SER A 237 10.22 4.24 -48.78
C SER A 237 9.82 2.88 -48.23
N ALA A 238 8.92 2.81 -47.24
CA ALA A 238 8.49 1.55 -46.65
C ALA A 238 7.68 0.75 -47.67
N ALA A 239 8.15 -0.44 -48.06
CA ALA A 239 7.40 -1.28 -48.99
C ALA A 239 6.07 -1.71 -48.39
N LEU A 240 5.01 -1.71 -49.20
CA LEU A 240 3.68 -2.14 -48.76
C LEU A 240 3.71 -3.57 -48.23
N GLY A 241 2.99 -3.80 -47.14
CA GLY A 241 2.93 -5.09 -46.45
C GLY A 241 4.10 -5.35 -45.49
N THR A 242 5.15 -4.53 -45.49
CA THR A 242 6.21 -4.61 -44.48
C THR A 242 5.73 -4.10 -43.12
N THR A 243 6.42 -4.53 -42.07
CA THR A 243 6.13 -4.14 -40.70
C THR A 243 7.32 -3.52 -40.00
N SER A 244 7.04 -2.72 -38.99
CA SER A 244 7.99 -2.23 -38.02
C SER A 244 7.42 -2.45 -36.63
N THR A 245 8.21 -3.00 -35.72
CA THR A 245 7.76 -3.36 -34.37
C THR A 245 8.51 -2.52 -33.36
N SER A 246 7.82 -2.10 -32.31
CA SER A 246 8.38 -1.40 -31.17
C SER A 246 7.70 -1.94 -29.91
N MET A 247 8.49 -2.08 -28.84
CA MET A 247 7.98 -2.48 -27.52
C MET A 247 7.70 -1.22 -26.72
N LEU A 248 6.46 -1.06 -26.28
CA LEU A 248 6.04 -0.05 -25.32
C LEU A 248 6.22 -0.60 -23.91
N THR A 249 6.94 0.11 -23.06
CA THR A 249 7.05 -0.19 -21.63
C THR A 249 6.45 0.96 -20.84
N ILE A 250 5.43 0.70 -20.05
CA ILE A 250 4.82 1.68 -19.13
C ILE A 250 5.10 1.24 -17.70
N CYS A 251 5.68 2.13 -16.90
CA CYS A 251 6.00 1.87 -15.50
C CYS A 251 5.22 2.80 -14.56
N ILE A 252 4.83 2.28 -13.40
CA ILE A 252 4.32 3.03 -12.24
C ILE A 252 5.19 2.73 -11.02
N GLY A 253 5.13 3.58 -9.99
CA GLY A 253 5.93 3.42 -8.78
C GLY A 253 7.43 3.70 -9.01
N SER A 254 8.23 3.50 -7.96
CA SER A 254 9.65 3.85 -7.95
C SER A 254 10.47 2.92 -7.07
N GLY A 255 11.74 2.71 -7.42
CA GLY A 255 12.65 1.87 -6.64
C GLY A 255 12.24 0.40 -6.69
N GLU A 256 12.24 -0.27 -5.53
CA GLU A 256 11.84 -1.68 -5.40
C GLU A 256 10.34 -1.91 -5.65
N GLU A 257 9.55 -0.84 -5.61
CA GLU A 257 8.11 -0.82 -5.78
C GLU A 257 7.67 -0.48 -7.21
N THR A 258 8.61 -0.51 -8.17
CA THR A 258 8.34 -0.22 -9.58
C THR A 258 7.61 -1.40 -10.22
N LEU A 259 6.48 -1.12 -10.89
CA LEU A 259 5.73 -2.11 -11.68
C LEU A 259 5.68 -1.64 -13.12
N CYS A 260 6.22 -2.43 -14.04
CA CYS A 260 6.22 -2.15 -15.47
C CYS A 260 5.39 -3.18 -16.24
N GLN A 261 4.77 -2.74 -17.32
CA GLN A 261 4.04 -3.58 -18.27
C GLN A 261 4.53 -3.29 -19.69
N ASP A 262 4.68 -4.36 -20.45
CA ASP A 262 5.17 -4.33 -21.83
C ASP A 262 4.04 -4.65 -22.81
N LEU A 263 4.00 -3.93 -23.93
CA LEU A 263 3.08 -4.16 -25.04
C LEU A 263 3.87 -4.15 -26.35
N GLU A 264 3.83 -5.25 -27.10
CA GLU A 264 4.41 -5.29 -28.44
C GLU A 264 3.47 -4.59 -29.43
N VAL A 265 3.94 -3.51 -30.06
CA VAL A 265 3.17 -2.79 -31.08
C VAL A 265 3.81 -3.02 -32.44
N THR A 266 3.08 -3.69 -33.32
CA THR A 266 3.48 -3.90 -34.71
C THR A 266 2.75 -2.91 -35.61
N PHE A 267 3.49 -2.11 -36.37
CA PHE A 267 2.96 -1.20 -37.38
C PHE A 267 3.14 -1.79 -38.77
N ARG A 268 2.11 -1.70 -39.62
CA ARG A 268 2.10 -2.26 -40.98
C ARG A 268 1.84 -1.19 -42.02
N ALA A 269 2.68 -1.15 -43.05
CA ALA A 269 2.52 -0.27 -44.20
C ALA A 269 1.45 -0.83 -45.14
N SER A 270 0.46 -0.02 -45.51
CA SER A 270 -0.70 -0.41 -46.32
C SER A 270 -1.10 0.71 -47.28
N GLU A 271 -1.83 0.41 -48.35
CA GLU A 271 -2.44 1.44 -49.22
C GLU A 271 -3.71 2.04 -48.62
N LEU A 272 -4.31 1.29 -47.70
CA LEU A 272 -5.54 1.64 -46.99
C LEU A 272 -5.25 1.80 -45.50
N GLN A 273 -5.89 2.77 -44.88
CA GLN A 273 -5.90 2.98 -43.44
C GLN A 273 -7.34 2.98 -42.93
N THR A 274 -7.56 2.33 -41.80
CA THR A 274 -8.82 2.36 -41.07
C THR A 274 -8.69 3.18 -39.80
N THR A 275 -9.70 3.98 -39.48
CA THR A 275 -9.77 4.75 -38.23
C THR A 275 -11.09 4.48 -37.52
N PRO A 276 -11.07 3.89 -36.31
CA PRO A 276 -9.91 3.26 -35.67
C PRO A 276 -9.47 1.97 -36.39
N SER A 277 -8.27 1.48 -36.13
CA SER A 277 -7.74 0.29 -36.83
C SER A 277 -8.41 -1.01 -36.35
N HIS A 278 -8.11 -1.43 -35.13
CA HIS A 278 -8.71 -2.56 -34.42
C HIS A 278 -8.88 -2.16 -32.95
N THR A 279 -10.08 -2.28 -32.38
CA THR A 279 -10.40 -1.88 -31.01
C THR A 279 -11.15 -2.99 -30.28
N ARG A 280 -11.03 -3.05 -28.95
CA ARG A 280 -11.91 -3.88 -28.11
C ARG A 280 -13.32 -3.29 -28.14
N THR A 281 -14.35 -4.13 -28.15
CA THR A 281 -15.75 -3.66 -28.18
C THR A 281 -16.62 -4.47 -27.25
N LEU A 282 -17.69 -3.83 -26.76
CA LEU A 282 -18.72 -4.50 -25.96
C LEU A 282 -19.85 -5.01 -26.87
N PRO A 283 -20.52 -6.12 -26.50
CA PRO A 283 -21.72 -6.56 -27.19
C PRO A 283 -22.76 -5.43 -27.27
N ASN A 284 -23.48 -5.35 -28.39
CA ASN A 284 -24.55 -4.37 -28.64
C ASN A 284 -24.08 -2.90 -28.79
N SER A 285 -22.82 -2.67 -29.15
CA SER A 285 -22.29 -1.35 -29.54
C SER A 285 -22.49 -1.09 -31.05
N THR A 286 -22.82 0.15 -31.41
CA THR A 286 -22.77 0.60 -32.82
C THR A 286 -21.38 1.12 -33.11
N LEU A 287 -20.72 0.56 -34.11
CA LEU A 287 -19.34 0.87 -34.45
C LEU A 287 -19.28 1.52 -35.84
N SER A 288 -18.40 2.49 -36.00
CA SER A 288 -18.15 3.17 -37.27
C SER A 288 -16.66 3.19 -37.58
N TRP A 289 -16.30 2.89 -38.83
CA TRP A 289 -14.93 2.96 -39.32
C TRP A 289 -14.86 3.91 -40.51
N SER A 290 -13.88 4.80 -40.51
CA SER A 290 -13.44 5.50 -41.72
C SER A 290 -12.42 4.64 -42.44
N LEU A 291 -12.50 4.59 -43.77
CA LEU A 291 -11.51 3.95 -44.63
C LEU A 291 -10.92 4.99 -45.57
N ASP A 292 -9.62 5.23 -45.45
CA ASP A 292 -8.88 6.19 -46.26
C ASP A 292 -7.89 5.48 -47.17
N GLY A 293 -7.88 5.86 -48.45
CA GLY A 293 -7.07 5.20 -49.48
C GLY A 293 -6.84 6.07 -50.71
N ASN A 294 -5.81 5.74 -51.48
CA ASN A 294 -5.64 6.29 -52.82
C ASN A 294 -6.23 5.31 -53.85
N LEU A 295 -7.09 5.81 -54.73
CA LEU A 295 -7.52 5.05 -55.90
C LEU A 295 -6.36 4.98 -56.91
N PRO A 296 -6.18 3.86 -57.63
CA PRO A 296 -5.26 3.80 -58.74
C PRO A 296 -5.65 4.82 -59.81
N SER A 297 -4.65 5.51 -60.38
CA SER A 297 -4.80 6.46 -61.49
C SER A 297 -4.95 5.75 -62.83
#